data_AF-A0A1B9JM39-F1
#
_entry.id   AF-A0A1B9JM39-F1
#
_cell.length_a   1.000
_cell.length_b   1.000
_cell.length_c   1.000
_cell.angle_alpha   90.00
_cell.angle_beta   90.00
_cell.angle_gamma   90.00
#
_symmetry.space_group_name_H-M   'P 1'
#
loop_
_entity.id
_entity.type
_entity.pdbx_description
1 polymer ?
#
loop_
_entity_poly.entity_id
_entity_poly.type
_entity_poly.pdbx_seq_one_letter_code
_entity_poly.pdbx_strand_id
1 'polypeptide(L)'
;MLISLLLIISFPALSSIYAYKGYIADNPIMLYLESTLNELNKNQVNKGFWVYQNDPEQQLNVLSAECEFIRSCTEDDHPTSLVLYDNQDIYLDNIAHKIKVKDSSHYFKFINMHIEPADDQKFLPETLNGYWFDGKNDQQYSVVLQKQFVINDQPNTEFNQIELLQLESLDKLYFTAVLSKQKNDKIKLVGINVYNKKNHKLLQHIQNLNYSYNKFNSIIMQDINFDGEPDLAIKKYHFNARLGDNYDYYLNDNGKFKATNLWGSNIYFNNKDKSATGTKRCYDYDENEQKIIIQIDSVYHYRNKHYIHKKNQCQTHYFDTNVSRQCTENEYNACLLKRNNIIFENPHYIGEDNIYHKNMAWDKGKLVDGVVYDD
;
A
#
# COMPACT_ATOMS: atom_id res chain seq x y z
N MET A 1 -2.59 23.52 -39.82
CA MET A 1 -2.93 22.19 -39.29
C MET A 1 -2.57 22.22 -37.81
N LEU A 2 -3.54 22.49 -36.93
CA LEU A 2 -3.33 22.53 -35.48
C LEU A 2 -3.39 21.08 -34.99
N ILE A 3 -2.26 20.55 -34.52
CA ILE A 3 -2.24 19.28 -33.80
C ILE A 3 -2.63 19.63 -32.36
N SER A 4 -3.91 19.45 -32.02
CA SER A 4 -4.35 19.43 -30.62
C SER A 4 -3.74 18.20 -29.97
N LEU A 5 -2.74 18.44 -29.12
CA LEU A 5 -2.20 17.46 -28.20
C LEU A 5 -3.32 17.14 -27.18
N LEU A 6 -3.99 16.00 -27.32
CA LEU A 6 -4.83 15.47 -26.26
C LEU A 6 -3.90 15.10 -25.09
N LEU A 7 -3.77 16.00 -24.13
CA LEU A 7 -3.36 15.65 -22.78
C LEU A 7 -4.44 14.72 -22.21
N ILE A 8 -4.20 13.41 -22.27
CA ILE A 8 -4.92 12.46 -21.45
C ILE A 8 -4.46 12.75 -20.02
N ILE A 9 -5.22 13.60 -19.32
CA ILE A 9 -5.09 13.76 -17.87
C ILE A 9 -5.56 12.42 -17.31
N SER A 10 -4.62 11.51 -17.03
CA SER A 10 -4.92 10.34 -16.24
C SER A 10 -5.23 10.83 -14.84
N PHE A 11 -6.51 11.00 -14.52
CA PHE A 11 -6.92 11.23 -13.15
C PHE A 11 -6.44 10.01 -12.34
N PRO A 12 -5.66 10.19 -11.26
CA PRO A 12 -5.37 9.09 -10.37
C PRO A 12 -6.72 8.54 -9.92
N ALA A 13 -6.92 7.23 -10.05
CA ALA A 13 -8.15 6.59 -9.63
C ALA A 13 -8.32 6.86 -8.13
N LEU A 14 -9.19 7.82 -7.77
CA LEU A 14 -9.46 8.13 -6.38
C LEU A 14 -10.07 6.88 -5.76
N SER A 15 -9.60 6.56 -4.57
CA SER A 15 -10.04 5.39 -3.84
C SER A 15 -10.34 5.77 -2.40
N SER A 16 -11.42 5.23 -1.88
CA SER A 16 -11.86 5.50 -0.51
C SER A 16 -11.96 4.21 0.28
N ILE A 17 -11.64 4.30 1.57
CA ILE A 17 -11.91 3.22 2.52
C ILE A 17 -13.05 3.64 3.43
N TYR A 18 -14.03 2.77 3.57
CA TYR A 18 -15.15 2.92 4.49
C TYR A 18 -15.06 1.83 5.54
N ALA A 19 -15.21 2.22 6.81
CA ALA A 19 -15.32 1.28 7.92
C ALA A 19 -16.73 1.34 8.50
N TYR A 20 -17.34 0.18 8.70
CA TYR A 20 -18.68 0.01 9.23
C TYR A 20 -18.65 -0.90 10.45
N LYS A 21 -19.49 -0.62 11.44
CA LYS A 21 -19.64 -1.42 12.65
C LYS A 21 -21.08 -1.88 12.82
N GLY A 22 -21.27 -3.12 13.23
CA GLY A 22 -22.59 -3.65 13.55
C GLY A 22 -22.50 -5.06 14.11
N TYR A 23 -23.50 -5.89 13.85
CA TYR A 23 -23.59 -7.23 14.41
C TYR A 23 -24.02 -8.25 13.34
N ILE A 24 -23.51 -9.48 13.48
CA ILE A 24 -24.06 -10.69 12.85
C ILE A 24 -24.41 -11.65 13.98
N ALA A 25 -25.67 -12.07 14.09
CA ALA A 25 -26.10 -13.03 15.11
C ALA A 25 -25.61 -12.66 16.53
N ASP A 26 -25.81 -11.40 16.93
CA ASP A 26 -25.35 -10.80 18.20
C ASP A 26 -23.82 -10.68 18.39
N ASN A 27 -23.01 -11.10 17.42
CA ASN A 27 -21.57 -10.94 17.45
C ASN A 27 -21.16 -9.61 16.79
N PRO A 28 -20.45 -8.72 17.51
CA PRO A 28 -20.03 -7.44 16.96
C PRO A 28 -18.98 -7.63 15.87
N ILE A 29 -19.13 -6.91 14.77
CA ILE A 29 -18.21 -6.94 13.63
C ILE A 29 -17.75 -5.55 13.20
N MET A 30 -16.57 -5.50 12.57
CA MET A 30 -16.15 -4.41 11.70
C MET A 30 -16.10 -4.91 10.26
N LEU A 31 -16.67 -4.14 9.34
CA LEU A 31 -16.55 -4.34 7.89
C LEU A 31 -15.76 -3.17 7.30
N TYR A 32 -14.73 -3.48 6.51
CA TYR A 32 -13.93 -2.53 5.77
C TYR A 32 -14.20 -2.73 4.28
N LEU A 33 -14.47 -1.64 3.56
CA LEU A 33 -14.75 -1.65 2.12
C LEU A 33 -13.82 -0.66 1.43
N GLU A 34 -13.21 -1.08 0.33
CA GLU A 34 -12.46 -0.23 -0.58
C GLU A 34 -13.29 0.05 -1.84
N SER A 35 -13.45 1.33 -2.15
CA SER A 35 -13.96 1.77 -3.44
C SER A 35 -12.87 2.35 -4.33
N THR A 36 -13.08 2.29 -5.64
CA THR A 36 -12.32 3.06 -6.63
C THR A 36 -13.26 3.72 -7.63
N LEU A 37 -12.86 4.87 -8.17
CA LEU A 37 -13.41 5.38 -9.42
C LEU A 37 -12.90 4.52 -10.59
N ASN A 38 -13.82 4.02 -11.41
CA ASN A 38 -13.47 3.38 -12.68
C ASN A 38 -13.28 4.41 -13.81
N GLU A 39 -12.87 3.95 -15.00
CA GLU A 39 -12.58 4.80 -16.17
C GLU A 39 -13.77 5.64 -16.67
N LEU A 40 -14.99 5.34 -16.20
CA LEU A 40 -16.22 6.09 -16.50
C LEU A 40 -16.62 7.05 -15.37
N ASN A 41 -15.71 7.32 -14.42
CA ASN A 41 -15.97 8.08 -13.19
C ASN A 41 -17.12 7.49 -12.34
N LYS A 42 -17.38 6.19 -12.45
CA LYS A 42 -18.34 5.50 -11.59
C LYS A 42 -17.58 4.88 -10.43
N ASN A 43 -17.96 5.24 -9.21
CA ASN A 43 -17.44 4.59 -8.02
C ASN A 43 -17.95 3.14 -7.95
N GLN A 44 -17.07 2.22 -7.58
CA GLN A 44 -17.40 0.81 -7.38
C GLN A 44 -16.68 0.27 -6.15
N VAL A 45 -17.34 -0.61 -5.40
CA VAL A 45 -16.68 -1.40 -4.34
C VAL A 45 -15.98 -2.56 -5.02
N ASN A 46 -14.67 -2.66 -4.85
CA ASN A 46 -13.90 -3.76 -5.43
C ASN A 46 -13.71 -4.86 -4.39
N LYS A 47 -13.25 -4.46 -3.21
CA LYS A 47 -12.76 -5.36 -2.17
C LYS A 47 -13.24 -4.93 -0.81
N GLY A 48 -13.27 -5.87 0.10
CA GLY A 48 -13.44 -5.59 1.50
C GLY A 48 -12.92 -6.72 2.35
N PHE A 49 -13.04 -6.57 3.65
CA PHE A 49 -12.94 -7.68 4.58
C PHE A 49 -13.69 -7.32 5.85
N TRP A 50 -14.03 -8.32 6.63
CA TRP A 50 -14.65 -8.11 7.93
C TRP A 50 -14.00 -8.97 9.01
N VAL A 51 -14.15 -8.53 10.25
CA VAL A 51 -13.65 -9.20 11.45
C VAL A 51 -14.70 -9.16 12.54
N TYR A 52 -14.76 -10.21 13.36
CA TYR A 52 -15.42 -10.13 14.65
C TYR A 52 -14.56 -9.30 15.61
N GLN A 53 -15.18 -8.34 16.29
CA GLN A 53 -14.48 -7.49 17.26
C GLN A 53 -14.02 -8.26 18.51
N ASN A 54 -14.71 -9.36 18.82
CA ASN A 54 -14.45 -10.18 20.00
C ASN A 54 -13.71 -11.48 19.67
N ASP A 55 -13.32 -11.68 18.41
CA ASP A 55 -12.57 -12.87 18.02
C ASP A 55 -11.12 -12.75 18.50
N PRO A 56 -10.66 -13.62 19.42
CA PRO A 56 -9.29 -13.58 19.94
C PRO A 56 -8.23 -13.93 18.90
N GLU A 57 -8.62 -14.50 17.75
CA GLU A 57 -7.72 -14.77 16.62
C GLU A 57 -7.74 -13.66 15.57
N GLN A 58 -8.77 -12.80 15.63
CA GLN A 58 -9.03 -11.71 14.69
C GLN A 58 -8.90 -12.16 13.23
N GLN A 59 -9.65 -13.21 12.89
CA GLN A 59 -9.66 -13.77 11.54
C GLN A 59 -10.22 -12.74 10.55
N LEU A 60 -9.41 -12.41 9.55
CA LEU A 60 -9.76 -11.51 8.45
C LEU A 60 -10.52 -12.30 7.38
N ASN A 61 -11.80 -12.00 7.22
CA ASN A 61 -12.64 -12.63 6.21
C ASN A 61 -12.67 -11.72 4.97
N VAL A 62 -11.81 -12.03 3.99
CA VAL A 62 -11.65 -11.22 2.77
C VAL A 62 -12.86 -11.41 1.86
N LEU A 63 -13.39 -10.30 1.39
CA LEU A 63 -14.58 -10.24 0.56
C LEU A 63 -14.26 -9.68 -0.83
N SER A 64 -14.91 -10.24 -1.84
CA SER A 64 -14.94 -9.69 -3.19
C SER A 64 -16.37 -9.34 -3.59
N ALA A 65 -16.52 -8.22 -4.28
CA ALA A 65 -17.82 -7.82 -4.80
C ALA A 65 -18.23 -8.71 -5.98
N GLU A 66 -19.51 -9.09 -6.03
CA GLU A 66 -20.10 -9.88 -7.12
C GLU A 66 -19.78 -9.29 -8.52
N CYS A 67 -19.73 -7.97 -8.58
CA CYS A 67 -19.51 -7.20 -9.79
C CYS A 67 -18.10 -7.37 -10.40
N GLU A 68 -17.08 -7.79 -9.62
CA GLU A 68 -15.74 -8.09 -10.15
C GLU A 68 -15.75 -9.29 -11.12
N PHE A 69 -16.77 -10.16 -11.07
CA PHE A 69 -16.75 -11.44 -11.77
C PHE A 69 -17.85 -11.63 -12.81
N ILE A 70 -18.96 -10.88 -12.72
CA ILE A 70 -20.10 -11.00 -13.65
C ILE A 70 -19.92 -10.16 -14.93
N ARG A 71 -18.86 -9.33 -15.05
CA ARG A 71 -18.62 -8.42 -16.21
C ARG A 71 -19.82 -7.50 -16.54
N SER A 72 -20.74 -7.25 -15.61
CA SER A 72 -21.87 -6.34 -15.80
C SER A 72 -21.94 -5.30 -14.69
N CYS A 73 -20.93 -4.42 -14.61
CA CYS A 73 -21.07 -3.14 -13.89
C CYS A 73 -21.59 -2.02 -14.82
N THR A 74 -21.93 -2.36 -16.07
CA THR A 74 -22.07 -1.40 -17.16
C THR A 74 -23.50 -1.14 -17.60
N GLU A 75 -24.51 -1.63 -16.89
CA GLU A 75 -25.88 -1.23 -17.21
C GLU A 75 -26.32 -0.09 -16.30
N ASP A 76 -27.02 0.88 -16.89
CA ASP A 76 -27.49 2.15 -16.33
C ASP A 76 -28.45 2.03 -15.13
N ASP A 77 -28.45 0.88 -14.46
CA ASP A 77 -29.15 0.63 -13.22
C ASP A 77 -28.23 0.98 -12.05
N HIS A 78 -28.57 2.04 -11.31
CA HIS A 78 -28.04 2.23 -9.97
C HIS A 78 -28.24 0.92 -9.19
N PRO A 79 -27.18 0.16 -8.86
CA PRO A 79 -27.37 -1.15 -8.26
C PRO A 79 -28.03 -0.94 -6.91
N THR A 80 -29.29 -1.35 -6.79
CA THR A 80 -30.07 -1.22 -5.55
C THR A 80 -29.56 -2.15 -4.45
N SER A 81 -28.60 -3.02 -4.77
CA SER A 81 -27.94 -3.91 -3.82
C SER A 81 -26.45 -4.08 -4.09
N LEU A 82 -25.69 -4.33 -3.02
CA LEU A 82 -24.28 -4.71 -3.03
C LEU A 82 -24.14 -6.11 -2.45
N VAL A 83 -23.57 -7.04 -3.22
CA VAL A 83 -23.31 -8.42 -2.78
C VAL A 83 -21.80 -8.63 -2.65
N LEU A 84 -21.38 -9.17 -1.50
CA LEU A 84 -19.97 -9.41 -1.17
C LEU A 84 -19.79 -10.87 -0.75
N TYR A 85 -19.04 -11.63 -1.53
CA TYR A 85 -18.77 -13.04 -1.29
C TYR A 85 -17.44 -13.24 -0.57
N ASP A 86 -17.34 -14.29 0.24
CA ASP A 86 -16.04 -14.76 0.74
C ASP A 86 -15.15 -15.14 -0.44
N ASN A 87 -13.99 -14.49 -0.54
CA ASN A 87 -13.06 -14.68 -1.65
C ASN A 87 -12.54 -16.13 -1.74
N GLN A 88 -12.52 -16.88 -0.63
CA GLN A 88 -12.10 -18.29 -0.63
C GLN A 88 -13.12 -19.23 -1.29
N ASP A 89 -14.34 -18.76 -1.50
CA ASP A 89 -15.41 -19.53 -2.12
C ASP A 89 -15.59 -19.24 -3.61
N ILE A 90 -14.76 -18.34 -4.15
CA ILE A 90 -14.76 -17.96 -5.55
C ILE A 90 -13.73 -18.82 -6.30
N TYR A 91 -14.14 -19.42 -7.41
CA TYR A 91 -13.27 -20.29 -8.21
C TYR A 91 -13.53 -20.14 -9.71
N LEU A 92 -12.50 -20.44 -10.52
CA LEU A 92 -12.65 -20.56 -11.97
C LEU A 92 -13.16 -21.95 -12.32
N ASP A 93 -14.36 -22.03 -12.90
CA ASP A 93 -14.86 -23.26 -13.50
C ASP A 93 -14.12 -23.52 -14.81
N ASN A 94 -13.26 -24.54 -14.80
CA ASN A 94 -12.41 -24.89 -15.95
C ASN A 94 -13.18 -25.44 -17.16
N ILE A 95 -14.44 -25.85 -16.98
CA ILE A 95 -15.30 -26.33 -18.07
C ILE A 95 -15.98 -25.14 -18.73
N ALA A 96 -16.65 -24.32 -17.91
CA ALA A 96 -17.40 -23.16 -18.39
C ALA A 96 -16.51 -21.97 -18.73
N HIS A 97 -15.24 -21.97 -18.31
CA HIS A 97 -14.32 -20.82 -18.36
C HIS A 97 -14.95 -19.56 -17.74
N LYS A 98 -15.68 -19.76 -16.64
CA LYS A 98 -16.43 -18.72 -15.92
C LYS A 98 -16.12 -18.80 -14.44
N ILE A 99 -16.16 -17.65 -13.79
CA ILE A 99 -16.02 -17.58 -12.33
C ILE A 99 -17.34 -18.03 -11.71
N LYS A 100 -17.25 -18.86 -10.67
CA LYS A 100 -18.37 -19.38 -9.88
C LYS A 100 -18.10 -19.20 -8.40
N VAL A 101 -19.17 -19.25 -7.62
CA VAL A 101 -19.14 -19.25 -6.16
C VAL A 101 -19.59 -20.63 -5.69
N LYS A 102 -19.00 -21.14 -4.59
CA LYS A 102 -19.46 -22.40 -3.97
C LYS A 102 -20.88 -22.22 -3.43
N ASP A 103 -21.70 -23.26 -3.54
CA ASP A 103 -23.07 -23.25 -3.01
C ASP A 103 -23.13 -23.01 -1.49
N SER A 104 -22.08 -23.39 -0.77
CA SER A 104 -21.93 -23.21 0.69
C SER A 104 -21.33 -21.86 1.10
N SER A 105 -21.24 -20.90 0.18
CA SER A 105 -20.53 -19.65 0.43
C SER A 105 -21.25 -18.72 1.40
N HIS A 106 -20.45 -18.06 2.25
CA HIS A 106 -20.91 -16.97 3.08
C HIS A 106 -20.90 -15.66 2.27
N TYR A 107 -21.95 -14.86 2.38
CA TYR A 107 -21.97 -13.55 1.70
C TYR A 107 -22.81 -12.51 2.43
N PHE A 108 -22.46 -11.24 2.23
CA PHE A 108 -23.33 -10.12 2.56
C PHE A 108 -24.15 -9.73 1.34
N LYS A 109 -25.43 -9.41 1.56
CA LYS A 109 -26.24 -8.65 0.60
C LYS A 109 -26.81 -7.42 1.29
N PHE A 110 -26.32 -6.25 0.90
CA PHE A 110 -26.89 -4.97 1.28
C PHE A 110 -27.92 -4.54 0.25
N ILE A 111 -29.04 -3.99 0.71
CA ILE A 111 -30.18 -3.56 -0.12
C ILE A 111 -30.43 -2.06 0.07
N ASN A 112 -31.21 -1.47 -0.83
CA ASN A 112 -31.51 -0.04 -0.88
C ASN A 112 -30.24 0.81 -0.92
N MET A 113 -29.24 0.34 -1.67
CA MET A 113 -28.01 1.08 -1.92
C MET A 113 -28.33 2.30 -2.80
N HIS A 114 -28.50 3.47 -2.19
CA HIS A 114 -28.54 4.73 -2.94
C HIS A 114 -27.11 5.24 -3.08
N ILE A 115 -26.50 4.87 -4.20
CA ILE A 115 -25.10 5.18 -4.49
C ILE A 115 -25.04 6.56 -5.16
N GLU A 116 -24.42 7.53 -4.50
CA GLU A 116 -24.23 8.88 -5.07
C GLU A 116 -23.04 8.90 -6.05
N PRO A 117 -23.25 9.14 -7.36
CA PRO A 117 -22.25 8.90 -8.40
C PRO A 117 -21.19 10.00 -8.59
N ALA A 118 -20.98 10.91 -7.62
CA ALA A 118 -20.02 12.01 -7.80
C ALA A 118 -19.33 12.53 -6.53
N ASP A 119 -19.71 12.04 -5.34
CA ASP A 119 -19.10 12.45 -4.07
C ASP A 119 -18.55 11.22 -3.35
N ASP A 120 -17.22 11.04 -3.40
CA ASP A 120 -16.54 9.91 -2.74
C ASP A 120 -16.84 9.85 -1.24
N GLN A 121 -17.18 10.96 -0.59
CA GLN A 121 -17.53 10.93 0.84
C GLN A 121 -18.88 10.24 1.09
N LYS A 122 -19.79 10.32 0.11
CA LYS A 122 -21.19 9.86 0.21
C LYS A 122 -21.53 8.68 -0.69
N PHE A 123 -20.55 8.18 -1.45
CA PHE A 123 -20.73 7.04 -2.34
C PHE A 123 -21.43 5.86 -1.65
N LEU A 124 -20.98 5.49 -0.44
CA LEU A 124 -21.68 4.53 0.41
C LEU A 124 -22.51 5.22 1.49
N PRO A 125 -23.71 4.69 1.82
CA PRO A 125 -24.62 5.31 2.79
C PRO A 125 -24.05 5.26 4.21
N GLU A 126 -24.57 6.12 5.10
CA GLU A 126 -24.22 6.10 6.54
C GLU A 126 -24.58 4.79 7.23
N THR A 127 -25.64 4.12 6.76
CA THR A 127 -26.05 2.81 7.25
C THR A 127 -26.17 1.83 6.10
N LEU A 128 -25.52 0.68 6.23
CA LEU A 128 -25.72 -0.46 5.35
C LEU A 128 -26.78 -1.38 5.98
N ASN A 129 -27.87 -1.63 5.25
CA ASN A 129 -28.95 -2.51 5.68
C ASN A 129 -29.00 -3.71 4.75
N GLY A 130 -29.14 -4.91 5.31
CA GLY A 130 -29.09 -6.12 4.51
C GLY A 130 -29.13 -7.38 5.34
N TYR A 131 -28.48 -8.42 4.82
CA TYR A 131 -28.32 -9.67 5.52
C TYR A 131 -26.97 -10.30 5.24
N TRP A 132 -26.52 -11.12 6.19
CA TRP A 132 -25.43 -12.07 6.02
C TRP A 132 -26.02 -13.47 5.87
N PHE A 133 -25.63 -14.17 4.81
CA PHE A 133 -26.03 -15.54 4.53
C PHE A 133 -24.93 -16.49 4.99
N ASP A 134 -25.30 -17.44 5.83
CA ASP A 134 -24.48 -18.56 6.27
C ASP A 134 -24.71 -19.74 5.33
N GLY A 135 -23.92 -19.84 4.26
CA GLY A 135 -24.05 -20.93 3.30
C GLY A 135 -23.75 -22.32 3.85
N LYS A 136 -23.09 -22.44 5.02
CA LYS A 136 -22.86 -23.76 5.64
C LYS A 136 -24.12 -24.29 6.32
N ASN A 137 -24.88 -23.41 6.95
CA ASN A 137 -26.07 -23.78 7.72
C ASN A 137 -27.38 -23.46 6.99
N ASP A 138 -27.30 -22.85 5.79
CA ASP A 138 -28.45 -22.36 5.02
C ASP A 138 -29.32 -21.39 5.86
N GLN A 139 -28.64 -20.45 6.53
CA GLN A 139 -29.29 -19.49 7.45
C GLN A 139 -29.03 -18.05 7.03
N GLN A 140 -30.01 -17.19 7.28
CA GLN A 140 -29.92 -15.76 6.99
C GLN A 140 -30.05 -14.93 8.27
N TYR A 141 -29.13 -13.98 8.44
CA TYR A 141 -29.09 -13.07 9.57
C TYR A 141 -29.28 -11.64 9.09
N SER A 142 -30.22 -10.91 9.68
CA SER A 142 -30.37 -9.47 9.41
C SER A 142 -29.12 -8.72 9.88
N VAL A 143 -28.64 -7.79 9.07
CA VAL A 143 -27.43 -7.01 9.34
C VAL A 143 -27.70 -5.53 9.12
N VAL A 144 -27.37 -4.74 10.14
CA VAL A 144 -27.39 -3.27 10.09
C VAL A 144 -26.03 -2.77 10.53
N LEU A 145 -25.27 -2.15 9.62
CA LEU A 145 -23.94 -1.64 9.90
C LEU A 145 -23.90 -0.12 9.80
N GLN A 146 -23.35 0.54 10.82
CA GLN A 146 -23.20 1.98 10.91
C GLN A 146 -21.78 2.40 10.51
N LYS A 147 -21.67 3.36 9.60
CA LYS A 147 -20.39 3.93 9.17
C LYS A 147 -19.68 4.54 10.38
N GLN A 148 -18.40 4.22 10.54
CA GLN A 148 -17.54 4.72 11.62
C GLN A 148 -16.64 5.83 11.11
N PHE A 149 -16.03 5.62 9.95
CA PHE A 149 -15.15 6.60 9.31
C PHE A 149 -15.01 6.34 7.81
N VAL A 150 -14.54 7.37 7.10
CA VAL A 150 -14.12 7.32 5.69
C VAL A 150 -12.71 7.88 5.59
N ILE A 151 -11.85 7.18 4.85
CA ILE A 151 -10.53 7.65 4.46
C ILE A 151 -10.57 7.89 2.95
N ASN A 152 -10.37 9.14 2.52
CA ASN A 152 -10.37 9.52 1.11
C ASN A 152 -9.37 10.66 0.83
N ASP A 153 -8.98 10.80 -0.44
CA ASP A 153 -7.98 11.78 -0.89
C ASP A 153 -8.58 13.15 -1.28
N GLN A 154 -9.83 13.43 -0.88
CA GLN A 154 -10.51 14.68 -1.24
C GLN A 154 -9.81 15.91 -0.63
N PRO A 155 -9.55 17.00 -1.36
CA PRO A 155 -8.70 18.10 -0.88
C PRO A 155 -9.11 18.70 0.48
N ASN A 156 -10.41 18.83 0.72
CA ASN A 156 -10.94 19.48 1.92
C ASN A 156 -11.06 18.56 3.14
N THR A 157 -10.76 17.26 3.01
CA THR A 157 -10.81 16.33 4.16
C THR A 157 -9.58 16.47 5.04
N GLU A 158 -9.82 16.37 6.35
CA GLU A 158 -8.79 16.46 7.38
C GLU A 158 -9.12 15.43 8.45
N PHE A 159 -8.09 14.71 8.88
CA PHE A 159 -8.21 13.78 9.99
C PHE A 159 -6.85 13.57 10.64
N ASN A 160 -6.86 13.27 11.93
CA ASN A 160 -5.65 12.98 12.66
C ASN A 160 -5.81 11.65 13.41
N GLN A 161 -4.82 10.78 13.27
CA GLN A 161 -4.73 9.48 13.97
C GLN A 161 -5.93 8.54 13.73
N ILE A 162 -6.40 8.41 12.49
CA ILE A 162 -7.32 7.32 12.14
C ILE A 162 -6.54 6.00 12.11
N GLU A 163 -7.04 4.99 12.81
CA GLU A 163 -6.48 3.64 12.79
C GLU A 163 -7.18 2.76 11.75
N LEU A 164 -6.39 2.26 10.81
CA LEU A 164 -6.85 1.38 9.75
C LEU A 164 -6.24 -0.02 9.93
N LEU A 165 -7.08 -1.03 10.15
CA LEU A 165 -6.66 -2.43 10.25
C LEU A 165 -5.91 -2.86 8.98
N GLN A 166 -4.74 -3.47 9.14
CA GLN A 166 -3.94 -4.00 8.04
C GLN A 166 -4.27 -5.47 7.80
N LEU A 167 -4.10 -5.94 6.56
CA LEU A 167 -4.38 -7.33 6.19
C LEU A 167 -3.34 -8.31 6.76
N GLU A 168 -2.09 -7.86 6.86
CA GLU A 168 -1.01 -8.64 7.44
C GLU A 168 -1.17 -8.75 8.96
N SER A 169 -0.93 -9.95 9.49
CA SER A 169 -0.98 -10.23 10.92
C SER A 169 -0.08 -11.43 11.27
N LEU A 170 0.19 -11.62 12.55
CA LEU A 170 0.87 -12.80 13.08
C LEU A 170 -0.08 -13.60 13.97
N ASP A 171 0.28 -14.83 14.35
CA ASP A 171 -0.54 -15.69 15.20
C ASP A 171 -1.09 -14.98 16.44
N LYS A 172 -0.27 -14.14 17.08
CA LYS A 172 -0.62 -13.45 18.34
C LYS A 172 -0.84 -11.96 18.17
N LEU A 173 -0.56 -11.39 17.01
CA LEU A 173 -0.46 -9.94 16.80
C LEU A 173 -1.25 -9.49 15.58
N TYR A 174 -1.87 -8.33 15.67
CA TYR A 174 -2.42 -7.62 14.53
C TYR A 174 -1.93 -6.19 14.52
N PHE A 175 -2.06 -5.54 13.36
CA PHE A 175 -1.49 -4.23 13.13
C PHE A 175 -2.54 -3.26 12.62
N THR A 176 -2.45 -2.01 13.06
CA THR A 176 -3.19 -0.91 12.43
C THR A 176 -2.23 0.14 11.90
N ALA A 177 -2.53 0.67 10.72
CA ALA A 177 -1.90 1.86 10.19
C ALA A 177 -2.52 3.08 10.87
N VAL A 178 -1.67 3.95 11.41
CA VAL A 178 -2.09 5.24 11.98
C VAL A 178 -1.91 6.30 10.91
N LEU A 179 -3.03 6.88 10.48
CA LEU A 179 -3.11 7.77 9.33
C LEU A 179 -3.44 9.19 9.77
N SER A 180 -2.88 10.17 9.05
CA SER A 180 -3.22 11.58 9.21
C SER A 180 -3.29 12.27 7.86
N LYS A 181 -4.10 13.32 7.77
CA LYS A 181 -4.24 14.18 6.61
C LYS A 181 -4.57 15.59 7.07
N GLN A 182 -3.81 16.56 6.58
CA GLN A 182 -4.14 17.98 6.69
C GLN A 182 -4.95 18.42 5.46
N LYS A 183 -5.67 19.55 5.54
CA LYS A 183 -6.37 20.09 4.38
C LYS A 183 -5.40 20.37 3.24
N ASN A 184 -5.78 19.99 2.03
CA ASN A 184 -4.99 20.10 0.79
C ASN A 184 -3.65 19.35 0.83
N ASP A 185 -3.45 18.44 1.79
CA ASP A 185 -2.28 17.56 1.86
C ASP A 185 -2.71 16.11 1.54
N LYS A 186 -1.76 15.24 1.17
CA LYS A 186 -2.03 13.82 0.94
C LYS A 186 -2.18 13.06 2.25
N ILE A 187 -2.83 11.90 2.21
CA ILE A 187 -2.89 11.00 3.37
C ILE A 187 -1.47 10.47 3.66
N LYS A 188 -1.05 10.60 4.91
CA LYS A 188 0.24 10.12 5.41
C LYS A 188 0.05 8.99 6.41
N LEU A 189 0.88 7.97 6.26
CA LEU A 189 1.13 6.98 7.30
C LEU A 189 2.10 7.57 8.31
N VAL A 190 1.62 7.81 9.53
CA VAL A 190 2.39 8.45 10.61
C VAL A 190 2.83 7.48 11.70
N GLY A 191 2.26 6.28 11.71
CA GLY A 191 2.67 5.22 12.62
C GLY A 191 2.06 3.86 12.31
N ILE A 192 2.54 2.84 13.01
CA ILE A 192 1.96 1.50 13.06
C ILE A 192 1.73 1.13 14.52
N ASN A 193 0.50 0.74 14.85
CA ASN A 193 0.19 0.13 16.14
C ASN A 193 0.28 -1.38 16.05
N VAL A 194 0.83 -1.99 17.10
CA VAL A 194 0.94 -3.44 17.26
C VAL A 194 0.10 -3.84 18.46
N TYR A 195 -0.87 -4.71 18.22
CA TYR A 195 -1.80 -5.15 19.24
C TYR A 195 -1.70 -6.66 19.45
N ASN A 196 -2.00 -7.09 20.68
CA ASN A 196 -2.20 -8.50 20.96
C ASN A 196 -3.60 -8.93 20.52
N LYS A 197 -3.72 -9.99 19.71
CA LYS A 197 -5.02 -10.49 19.21
C LYS A 197 -5.95 -10.98 20.33
N LYS A 198 -5.41 -11.69 21.33
CA LYS A 198 -6.21 -12.31 22.39
C LYS A 198 -6.92 -11.31 23.30
N ASN A 199 -6.30 -10.16 23.58
CA ASN A 199 -6.84 -9.19 24.54
C ASN A 199 -6.93 -7.75 24.02
N HIS A 200 -6.64 -7.53 22.73
CA HIS A 200 -6.66 -6.23 22.05
C HIS A 200 -5.80 -5.14 22.71
N LYS A 201 -4.82 -5.53 23.54
CA LYS A 201 -3.93 -4.58 24.20
C LYS A 201 -2.89 -4.05 23.22
N LEU A 202 -2.76 -2.72 23.13
CA LEU A 202 -1.65 -2.07 22.44
C LEU A 202 -0.32 -2.47 23.11
N LEU A 203 0.56 -3.09 22.33
CA LEU A 203 1.89 -3.54 22.79
C LEU A 203 2.98 -2.56 22.40
N GLN A 204 2.85 -1.94 21.23
CA GLN A 204 3.83 -1.01 20.69
C GLN A 204 3.18 -0.03 19.72
N HIS A 205 3.67 1.21 19.75
CA HIS A 205 3.40 2.22 18.73
C HIS A 205 4.73 2.58 18.05
N ILE A 206 4.85 2.24 16.76
CA ILE A 206 5.94 2.72 15.89
C ILE A 206 5.48 4.07 15.36
N GLN A 207 6.23 5.12 15.66
CA GLN A 207 5.82 6.51 15.45
C GLN A 207 6.83 7.29 14.61
N ASN A 208 6.48 8.55 14.30
CA ASN A 208 7.29 9.49 13.52
C ASN A 208 7.57 8.98 12.10
N LEU A 209 6.61 8.24 11.53
CA LEU A 209 6.64 7.88 10.12
C LEU A 209 6.15 9.07 9.30
N ASN A 210 6.66 9.19 8.08
CA ASN A 210 6.16 10.14 7.09
C ASN A 210 6.13 9.43 5.74
N TYR A 211 5.30 8.40 5.64
CA TYR A 211 5.22 7.51 4.48
C TYR A 211 3.92 7.68 3.73
N SER A 212 3.91 7.26 2.46
CA SER A 212 2.70 7.26 1.64
C SER A 212 1.63 6.34 2.24
N TYR A 213 0.39 6.75 2.09
CA TYR A 213 -0.76 5.90 2.36
C TYR A 213 -0.82 4.71 1.38
N ASN A 214 -0.86 3.49 1.93
CA ASN A 214 -0.88 2.24 1.17
C ASN A 214 -2.12 1.38 1.51
N LYS A 215 -3.22 2.02 1.93
CA LYS A 215 -4.49 1.35 2.24
C LYS A 215 -4.30 0.24 3.29
N PHE A 216 -4.77 -0.97 3.00
CA PHE A 216 -4.65 -2.14 3.87
C PHE A 216 -3.28 -2.85 3.81
N ASN A 217 -2.38 -2.38 2.96
CA ASN A 217 -1.10 -3.04 2.61
C ASN A 217 0.11 -2.15 2.94
N SER A 218 0.05 -1.42 4.05
CA SER A 218 1.14 -0.54 4.48
C SER A 218 2.30 -1.30 5.12
N ILE A 219 2.10 -2.58 5.46
CA ILE A 219 3.11 -3.44 6.07
C ILE A 219 3.19 -4.77 5.31
N ILE A 220 4.32 -5.45 5.46
CA ILE A 220 4.58 -6.80 4.97
C ILE A 220 5.30 -7.57 6.08
N MET A 221 4.93 -8.83 6.29
CA MET A 221 5.62 -9.75 7.19
C MET A 221 6.65 -10.59 6.41
N GLN A 222 7.90 -10.62 6.85
CA GLN A 222 8.94 -11.45 6.23
C GLN A 222 10.08 -11.73 7.20
N ASP A 223 10.66 -12.93 7.17
CA ASP A 223 11.86 -13.25 7.96
C ASP A 223 13.08 -12.53 7.36
N ILE A 224 13.50 -11.45 8.02
CA ILE A 224 14.71 -10.69 7.63
C ILE A 224 15.89 -11.06 8.51
N ASN A 225 15.71 -11.86 9.55
CA ASN A 225 16.74 -12.08 10.55
C ASN A 225 17.28 -13.53 10.53
N PHE A 226 16.69 -14.36 9.67
CA PHE A 226 17.05 -15.73 9.36
C PHE A 226 16.82 -16.68 10.56
N ASP A 227 15.80 -16.43 11.37
CA ASP A 227 15.39 -17.26 12.51
C ASP A 227 14.12 -18.10 12.25
N GLY A 228 13.50 -17.94 11.07
CA GLY A 228 12.27 -18.63 10.69
C GLY A 228 10.99 -17.97 11.18
N GLU A 229 11.08 -16.87 11.94
CA GLU A 229 9.94 -16.08 12.38
C GLU A 229 9.83 -14.79 11.55
N PRO A 230 8.61 -14.36 11.20
CA PRO A 230 8.42 -13.13 10.44
C PRO A 230 8.78 -11.87 11.26
N ASP A 231 9.50 -10.98 10.59
CA ASP A 231 9.78 -9.60 10.99
C ASP A 231 8.86 -8.61 10.24
N LEU A 232 8.95 -7.31 10.56
CA LEU A 232 8.09 -6.28 10.00
C LEU A 232 8.84 -5.43 8.95
N ALA A 233 8.25 -5.28 7.77
CA ALA A 233 8.61 -4.28 6.78
C ALA A 233 7.48 -3.27 6.63
N ILE A 234 7.76 -1.97 6.75
CA ILE A 234 6.78 -0.89 6.54
C ILE A 234 7.04 -0.22 5.20
N LYS A 235 6.03 -0.17 4.34
CA LYS A 235 6.12 0.41 3.01
C LYS A 235 6.20 1.94 3.09
N LYS A 236 7.24 2.51 2.48
CA LYS A 236 7.51 3.95 2.54
C LYS A 236 6.76 4.73 1.49
N TYR A 237 6.65 4.16 0.29
CA TYR A 237 6.12 4.85 -0.89
C TYR A 237 5.01 4.04 -1.53
N HIS A 238 4.09 4.73 -2.19
CA HIS A 238 3.10 4.10 -3.04
C HIS A 238 3.80 3.35 -4.20
N PHE A 239 3.18 2.29 -4.73
CA PHE A 239 3.83 1.29 -5.60
C PHE A 239 4.41 1.84 -6.93
N ASN A 240 4.01 3.05 -7.34
CA ASN A 240 4.51 3.73 -8.55
C ASN A 240 5.31 5.00 -8.26
N ALA A 241 5.47 5.37 -6.99
CA ALA A 241 6.15 6.61 -6.64
C ALA A 241 7.68 6.50 -6.77
N ARG A 242 8.24 5.28 -6.72
CA ARG A 242 9.68 5.02 -6.89
C ARG A 242 9.97 3.69 -7.55
N LEU A 243 11.10 3.63 -8.25
CA LEU A 243 11.67 2.37 -8.73
C LEU A 243 12.10 1.50 -7.56
N GLY A 244 11.53 0.30 -7.52
CA GLY A 244 11.83 -0.74 -6.56
C GLY A 244 11.04 -0.64 -5.26
N ASP A 245 11.12 -1.73 -4.51
CA ASP A 245 10.57 -1.90 -3.19
C ASP A 245 11.30 -1.04 -2.17
N ASN A 246 10.56 -0.18 -1.47
CA ASN A 246 11.11 0.75 -0.50
C ASN A 246 10.41 0.54 0.84
N TYR A 247 11.10 -0.15 1.74
CA TYR A 247 10.61 -0.48 3.06
C TYR A 247 11.60 -0.02 4.14
N ASP A 248 11.08 0.39 5.29
CA ASP A 248 11.86 0.42 6.51
C ASP A 248 11.58 -0.87 7.30
N TYR A 249 12.66 -1.53 7.71
CA TYR A 249 12.63 -2.88 8.26
C TYR A 249 12.84 -2.88 9.77
N TYR A 250 12.12 -3.76 10.48
CA TYR A 250 12.10 -3.87 11.92
C TYR A 250 12.20 -5.33 12.35
N LEU A 251 13.18 -5.65 13.19
CA LEU A 251 13.38 -6.99 13.77
C LEU A 251 12.33 -7.28 14.83
N ASN A 252 11.69 -8.43 14.74
CA ASN A 252 10.78 -8.97 15.73
C ASN A 252 11.56 -9.57 16.90
N ASP A 253 11.46 -8.93 18.06
CA ASP A 253 11.97 -9.44 19.34
C ASP A 253 10.77 -9.76 20.23
N ASN A 254 10.22 -10.97 20.06
CA ASN A 254 9.09 -11.48 20.84
C ASN A 254 7.85 -10.58 20.80
N GLY A 255 7.49 -10.12 19.61
CA GLY A 255 6.34 -9.25 19.36
C GLY A 255 6.59 -7.76 19.58
N LYS A 256 7.84 -7.36 19.82
CA LYS A 256 8.29 -5.97 19.76
C LYS A 256 9.23 -5.78 18.58
N PHE A 257 8.96 -4.76 17.78
CA PHE A 257 9.64 -4.50 16.52
C PHE A 257 10.70 -3.41 16.68
N LYS A 258 11.96 -3.71 16.37
CA LYS A 258 13.10 -2.79 16.51
C LYS A 258 13.64 -2.41 15.14
N ALA A 259 13.69 -1.12 14.86
CA ALA A 259 14.19 -0.61 13.58
C ALA A 259 15.61 -1.12 13.28
N THR A 260 15.84 -1.44 12.01
CA THR A 260 17.15 -1.78 11.47
C THR A 260 17.86 -0.53 10.93
N ASN A 261 19.13 -0.68 10.55
CA ASN A 261 19.93 0.33 9.85
C ASN A 261 20.09 -0.01 8.35
N LEU A 262 19.24 -0.89 7.82
CA LEU A 262 19.26 -1.26 6.42
C LEU A 262 18.88 -0.04 5.56
N TRP A 263 19.56 0.11 4.43
CA TRP A 263 19.39 1.25 3.54
C TRP A 263 19.42 0.81 2.09
N GLY A 264 18.66 1.51 1.25
CA GLY A 264 18.47 1.22 -0.17
C GLY A 264 17.04 0.79 -0.48
N SER A 265 16.77 0.52 -1.75
CA SER A 265 15.57 -0.15 -2.23
C SER A 265 15.89 -1.59 -2.65
N ASN A 266 14.84 -2.39 -2.88
CA ASN A 266 14.92 -3.79 -3.30
C ASN A 266 15.90 -4.61 -2.44
N ILE A 267 15.81 -4.46 -1.11
CA ILE A 267 16.76 -5.13 -0.23
C ILE A 267 16.65 -6.64 -0.42
N TYR A 268 17.74 -7.24 -0.89
CA TYR A 268 17.86 -8.67 -1.08
C TYR A 268 18.41 -9.32 0.20
N PHE A 269 17.67 -10.27 0.76
CA PHE A 269 18.06 -11.05 1.92
C PHE A 269 18.58 -12.42 1.48
N ASN A 270 19.82 -12.73 1.84
CA ASN A 270 20.48 -13.99 1.48
C ASN A 270 20.57 -14.90 2.70
N ASN A 271 19.73 -15.93 2.72
CA ASN A 271 19.67 -16.90 3.82
C ASN A 271 20.95 -17.72 3.97
N LYS A 272 21.74 -17.91 2.90
CA LYS A 272 22.93 -18.78 2.92
C LYS A 272 24.07 -18.20 3.76
N ASP A 273 24.32 -16.90 3.62
CA ASP A 273 25.40 -16.20 4.32
C ASP A 273 24.91 -15.17 5.33
N LYS A 274 23.59 -15.14 5.58
CA LYS A 274 22.91 -14.23 6.50
C LYS A 274 23.28 -12.78 6.22
N SER A 275 23.18 -12.40 4.96
CA SER A 275 23.48 -11.04 4.50
C SER A 275 22.24 -10.35 3.94
N ALA A 276 22.27 -9.02 3.93
CA ALA A 276 21.30 -8.19 3.24
C ALA A 276 22.05 -7.22 2.32
N THR A 277 21.54 -7.02 1.11
CA THR A 277 22.09 -6.05 0.16
C THR A 277 20.99 -5.10 -0.26
N GLY A 278 21.12 -3.83 0.13
CA GLY A 278 20.23 -2.77 -0.33
C GLY A 278 20.86 -2.01 -1.49
N THR A 279 20.07 -1.73 -2.51
CA THR A 279 20.55 -1.11 -3.75
C THR A 279 20.01 0.30 -3.87
N LYS A 280 20.84 1.23 -4.30
CA LYS A 280 20.42 2.54 -4.76
C LYS A 280 20.90 2.74 -6.19
N ARG A 281 19.99 3.14 -7.07
CA ARG A 281 20.33 3.54 -8.43
C ARG A 281 20.17 5.04 -8.57
N CYS A 282 21.00 5.62 -9.44
CA CYS A 282 20.95 7.03 -9.79
C CYS A 282 21.21 7.12 -11.28
N TYR A 283 20.23 7.65 -12.01
CA TYR A 283 20.37 7.91 -13.45
C TYR A 283 21.08 9.27 -13.64
N ASP A 284 21.99 9.33 -14.60
CA ASP A 284 22.71 10.56 -14.96
C ASP A 284 23.20 10.51 -16.42
N TYR A 285 23.89 11.56 -16.83
CA TYR A 285 24.68 11.62 -18.05
C TYR A 285 26.17 11.83 -17.70
N ASP A 286 27.06 11.23 -18.49
CA ASP A 286 28.49 11.49 -18.37
C ASP A 286 28.89 12.79 -19.10
N GLU A 287 30.19 13.10 -19.10
CA GLU A 287 30.76 14.28 -19.77
C GLU A 287 30.56 14.32 -21.29
N ASN A 288 30.27 13.16 -21.90
CA ASN A 288 30.01 13.01 -23.33
C ASN A 288 28.51 12.91 -23.64
N GLU A 289 27.65 13.27 -22.68
CA GLU A 289 26.19 13.14 -22.77
C GLU A 289 25.70 11.69 -22.99
N GLN A 290 26.49 10.69 -22.61
CA GLN A 290 26.03 9.30 -22.60
C GLN A 290 25.20 9.02 -21.36
N LYS A 291 24.06 8.32 -21.53
CA LYS A 291 23.24 7.88 -20.40
C LYS A 291 24.05 6.91 -19.53
N ILE A 292 24.01 7.11 -18.22
CA ILE A 292 24.62 6.23 -17.23
C ILE A 292 23.68 5.91 -16.06
N ILE A 293 23.87 4.74 -15.45
CA ILE A 293 23.30 4.38 -14.14
C ILE A 293 24.46 4.20 -13.17
N ILE A 294 24.43 4.95 -12.08
CA ILE A 294 25.29 4.72 -10.92
C ILE A 294 24.51 3.83 -9.95
N GLN A 295 25.01 2.63 -9.66
CA GLN A 295 24.45 1.70 -8.70
C GLN A 295 25.34 1.62 -7.46
N ILE A 296 24.77 1.87 -6.28
CA ILE A 296 25.40 1.65 -4.97
C ILE A 296 24.71 0.47 -4.30
N ASP A 297 25.48 -0.58 -4.01
CA ASP A 297 25.05 -1.72 -3.22
C ASP A 297 25.65 -1.65 -1.83
N SER A 298 24.80 -1.49 -0.81
CA SER A 298 25.18 -1.50 0.60
C SER A 298 24.99 -2.90 1.16
N VAL A 299 26.09 -3.52 1.58
CA VAL A 299 26.13 -4.90 2.04
C VAL A 299 26.19 -4.93 3.56
N TYR A 300 25.31 -5.72 4.16
CA TYR A 300 25.21 -5.94 5.59
C TYR A 300 25.32 -7.42 5.91
N HIS A 301 25.90 -7.76 7.06
CA HIS A 301 25.76 -9.10 7.64
C HIS A 301 24.93 -9.02 8.91
N TYR A 302 24.02 -9.97 9.07
CA TYR A 302 23.27 -10.14 10.30
C TYR A 302 24.09 -10.97 11.29
N ARG A 303 24.39 -10.40 12.47
CA ARG A 303 25.09 -11.08 13.55
C ARG A 303 24.67 -10.49 14.89
N ASN A 304 24.61 -11.32 15.94
CA ASN A 304 24.31 -10.86 17.30
C ASN A 304 23.03 -10.01 17.37
N LYS A 305 21.98 -10.42 16.66
CA LYS A 305 20.67 -9.75 16.61
C LYS A 305 20.66 -8.33 16.00
N HIS A 306 21.62 -8.00 15.15
CA HIS A 306 21.62 -6.73 14.42
C HIS A 306 22.34 -6.84 13.08
N TYR A 307 22.05 -5.86 12.21
CA TYR A 307 22.70 -5.70 10.92
C TYR A 307 23.98 -4.86 11.05
N ILE A 308 25.11 -5.45 10.66
CA ILE A 308 26.42 -4.81 10.64
C ILE A 308 26.74 -4.44 9.20
N HIS A 309 26.83 -3.15 8.91
CA HIS A 309 27.31 -2.64 7.63
C HIS A 309 28.73 -3.14 7.35
N LYS A 310 29.00 -3.56 6.12
CA LYS A 310 30.30 -4.14 5.73
C LYS A 310 31.03 -3.28 4.75
N LYS A 311 30.36 -2.90 3.67
CA LYS A 311 30.92 -2.10 2.58
C LYS A 311 29.79 -1.58 1.71
N ASN A 312 30.10 -0.51 0.99
CA ASN A 312 29.36 -0.12 -0.19
C ASN A 312 30.18 -0.52 -1.42
N GLN A 313 29.51 -1.05 -2.44
CA GLN A 313 30.08 -1.27 -3.76
C GLN A 313 29.40 -0.29 -4.71
N CYS A 314 30.16 0.37 -5.58
CA CYS A 314 29.61 1.32 -6.54
C CYS A 314 30.08 0.98 -7.95
N GLN A 315 29.11 0.87 -8.86
CA GLN A 315 29.35 0.66 -10.28
C GLN A 315 28.62 1.71 -11.12
N THR A 316 29.29 2.21 -12.15
CA THR A 316 28.70 3.02 -13.22
C THR A 316 28.47 2.11 -14.43
N HIS A 317 27.23 2.05 -14.92
CA HIS A 317 26.81 1.30 -16.10
C HIS A 317 26.44 2.27 -17.22
N TYR A 318 27.00 2.06 -18.41
CA TYR A 318 26.71 2.84 -19.61
C TYR A 318 25.62 2.14 -20.41
N PHE A 319 24.52 2.82 -20.75
CA PHE A 319 23.41 2.20 -21.48
C PHE A 319 23.80 1.81 -22.90
N ASP A 320 24.46 2.71 -23.63
CA ASP A 320 24.68 2.55 -25.06
C ASP A 320 25.75 1.48 -25.36
N THR A 321 26.74 1.35 -24.48
CA THR A 321 27.87 0.41 -24.66
C THR A 321 27.71 -0.87 -23.84
N ASN A 322 26.77 -0.89 -22.88
CA ASN A 322 26.60 -1.96 -21.90
C ASN A 322 27.89 -2.30 -21.12
N VAL A 323 28.81 -1.33 -21.01
CA VAL A 323 30.05 -1.45 -20.24
C VAL A 323 29.80 -0.98 -18.81
N SER A 324 30.47 -1.62 -17.85
CA SER A 324 30.41 -1.26 -16.43
C SER A 324 31.81 -0.97 -15.90
N ARG A 325 31.95 0.04 -15.04
CA ARG A 325 33.19 0.33 -14.31
C ARG A 325 32.92 0.67 -12.86
N GLN A 326 33.97 0.72 -12.05
CA GLN A 326 33.87 1.27 -10.72
C GLN A 326 33.52 2.77 -10.78
N CYS A 327 32.66 3.24 -9.88
CA CYS A 327 32.39 4.66 -9.74
C CYS A 327 33.63 5.44 -9.30
N THR A 328 33.71 6.68 -9.73
CA THR A 328 34.55 7.70 -9.10
C THR A 328 33.94 8.14 -7.77
N GLU A 329 34.75 8.78 -6.92
CA GLU A 329 34.28 9.33 -5.64
C GLU A 329 33.20 10.41 -5.84
N ASN A 330 33.32 11.22 -6.89
CA ASN A 330 32.33 12.24 -7.22
C ASN A 330 30.99 11.63 -7.61
N GLU A 331 30.98 10.58 -8.46
CA GLU A 331 29.76 9.87 -8.84
C GLU A 331 29.10 9.18 -7.63
N TYR A 332 29.91 8.56 -6.78
CA TYR A 332 29.42 7.92 -5.55
C TYR A 332 28.78 8.95 -4.60
N ASN A 333 29.48 10.05 -4.31
CA ASN A 333 28.96 11.11 -3.44
C ASN A 333 27.73 11.78 -4.05
N ALA A 334 27.74 12.07 -5.35
CA ALA A 334 26.58 12.62 -6.05
C ALA A 334 25.38 11.68 -5.94
N CYS A 335 25.55 10.37 -6.16
CA CYS A 335 24.48 9.41 -6.03
C CYS A 335 24.01 9.22 -4.57
N LEU A 336 24.89 9.29 -3.58
CA LEU A 336 24.48 9.31 -2.17
C LEU A 336 23.60 10.52 -1.85
N LEU A 337 23.97 11.71 -2.35
CA LEU A 337 23.25 12.97 -2.15
C LEU A 337 21.93 13.01 -2.94
N LYS A 338 21.87 12.46 -4.15
CA LYS A 338 20.62 12.31 -4.94
C LYS A 338 19.63 11.48 -4.15
N ARG A 339 18.56 12.05 -3.60
CA ARG A 339 17.67 11.27 -2.73
C ARG A 339 16.94 10.13 -3.46
N ASN A 340 16.72 10.17 -4.80
CA ASN A 340 16.09 9.05 -5.55
C ASN A 340 16.38 8.89 -7.05
N ASN A 341 16.12 7.65 -7.48
CA ASN A 341 15.70 7.19 -8.81
C ASN A 341 14.53 8.03 -9.36
N ILE A 342 14.83 8.98 -10.24
CA ILE A 342 13.82 9.74 -10.99
C ILE A 342 13.24 8.79 -12.06
N ILE A 343 11.92 8.60 -12.05
CA ILE A 343 11.17 7.79 -13.04
C ILE A 343 11.11 8.48 -14.41
N PHE A 344 11.38 9.78 -14.45
CA PHE A 344 11.23 10.60 -15.64
C PHE A 344 12.58 10.91 -16.31
N GLU A 345 12.63 10.76 -17.63
CA GLU A 345 13.76 11.21 -18.48
C GLU A 345 13.95 12.74 -18.47
N ASN A 346 13.15 13.48 -17.68
CA ASN A 346 13.25 14.92 -17.56
C ASN A 346 13.82 15.32 -16.18
N PRO A 347 15.03 15.91 -16.15
CA PRO A 347 15.75 16.26 -14.93
C PRO A 347 15.13 17.41 -14.13
N HIS A 348 14.06 18.06 -14.62
CA HIS A 348 13.35 19.13 -13.92
C HIS A 348 12.24 18.64 -12.97
N TYR A 349 11.96 17.34 -12.90
CA TYR A 349 10.89 16.78 -12.05
C TYR A 349 11.42 16.18 -10.75
N ILE A 350 10.91 16.72 -9.65
CA ILE A 350 11.26 16.33 -8.27
C ILE A 350 10.05 15.58 -7.68
N GLY A 351 10.18 14.28 -7.43
CA GLY A 351 9.16 13.53 -6.66
C GLY A 351 9.17 13.93 -5.19
N GLU A 352 8.07 13.72 -4.46
CA GLU A 352 7.69 14.28 -3.13
C GLU A 352 8.73 14.31 -1.98
N ASP A 353 9.88 13.68 -2.16
CA ASP A 353 10.95 13.57 -1.16
C ASP A 353 12.31 14.10 -1.66
N ASN A 354 12.33 14.74 -2.83
CA ASN A 354 13.52 15.35 -3.43
C ASN A 354 13.84 16.74 -2.81
N ILE A 355 13.62 16.92 -1.50
CA ILE A 355 14.17 18.07 -0.79
C ILE A 355 15.58 17.70 -0.33
N TYR A 356 16.58 18.04 -1.14
CA TYR A 356 17.73 18.74 -0.55
C TYR A 356 17.30 20.19 -0.29
N HIS A 357 17.93 20.83 0.69
CA HIS A 357 17.72 22.25 1.04
C HIS A 357 17.33 23.11 -0.19
N LYS A 358 16.12 23.70 -0.19
CA LYS A 358 15.63 24.73 -1.13
C LYS A 358 15.31 24.28 -2.58
N ASN A 359 14.55 23.21 -2.81
CA ASN A 359 13.93 22.90 -4.13
C ASN A 359 14.92 22.72 -5.30
N MET A 360 16.10 22.14 -5.05
CA MET A 360 17.12 21.94 -6.08
C MET A 360 17.13 20.48 -6.60
N ALA A 361 17.15 20.28 -7.92
CA ALA A 361 17.40 19.01 -8.60
C ALA A 361 18.87 18.90 -9.02
N TRP A 362 19.36 17.70 -9.30
CA TRP A 362 20.68 17.49 -9.89
C TRP A 362 20.53 17.13 -11.36
N ASP A 363 21.09 17.96 -12.25
CA ASP A 363 21.06 17.81 -13.70
C ASP A 363 22.45 18.04 -14.31
N LYS A 364 22.89 17.15 -15.19
CA LYS A 364 24.18 17.24 -15.92
C LYS A 364 25.38 17.63 -15.04
N GLY A 365 25.53 16.99 -13.87
CA GLY A 365 26.64 17.27 -12.95
C GLY A 365 26.55 18.58 -12.16
N LYS A 366 25.38 19.24 -12.13
CA LYS A 366 25.15 20.49 -11.40
C LYS A 366 23.83 20.46 -10.62
N LEU A 367 23.74 21.27 -9.57
CA LEU A 367 22.46 21.57 -8.91
C LEU A 367 21.71 22.63 -9.73
N VAL A 368 20.45 22.36 -10.07
CA VAL A 368 19.53 23.25 -10.79
C VAL A 368 18.25 23.44 -9.97
N ASP A 369 17.49 24.50 -10.22
CA ASP A 369 16.15 24.64 -9.62
C ASP A 369 15.23 23.55 -10.20
N GLY A 370 14.53 22.82 -9.32
CA GLY A 370 13.58 21.78 -9.73
C GLY A 370 12.17 22.11 -9.26
N VAL A 371 11.17 21.67 -10.04
CA VAL A 371 9.76 21.84 -9.71
C VAL A 371 9.28 20.53 -9.08
N VAL A 372 8.73 20.61 -7.87
CA VAL A 372 8.05 19.49 -7.22
C VAL A 372 6.84 19.14 -8.09
N TYR A 373 6.77 17.90 -8.56
CA TYR A 373 5.62 17.39 -9.30
C TYR A 373 4.80 16.52 -8.35
N ASP A 374 3.57 16.96 -8.08
CA ASP A 374 2.70 16.45 -7.01
C ASP A 374 1.54 15.56 -7.51
N ASP A 375 1.55 15.14 -8.77
CA ASP A 375 0.46 14.30 -9.32
C ASP A 375 0.36 12.92 -8.66
#